data_AF-A0A431VXK7-F1
#
_entry.id   AF-A0A431VXK7-F1
#
_cell.length_a   1.000
_cell.length_b   1.000
_cell.length_c   1.000
_cell.angle_alpha   90.00
_cell.angle_beta   90.00
_cell.angle_gamma   90.00
#
_symmetry.space_group_name_H-M   'P 1'
#
loop_
_entity.id
_entity.type
_entity.pdbx_description
1 polymer ?
#
loop_
_entity_poly.entity_id
_entity_poly.type
_entity_poly.pdbx_seq_one_letter_code
_entity_poly.pdbx_strand_id
1 'polypeptide(L)'
;MLVTELIEKINRCVEEFDYVRARKYIEENLEVLEAKKLYLKSNAREIHKFLSEQLKSGVRPISRSDLAVINSINAYAYQFDLRGIKVVLRDHAQLFLKEEAVAYLNSDAKTILSGMKVING
;
A
#
# COMPACT_ATOMS: atom_id res chain seq x y z
N MET A 1 -15.91 -18.02 -10.67
CA MET A 1 -15.47 -18.92 -9.58
C MET A 1 -16.53 -18.88 -8.50
N LEU A 2 -16.92 -20.03 -7.96
CA LEU A 2 -17.90 -20.06 -6.87
C LEU A 2 -17.24 -19.54 -5.58
N VAL A 3 -18.00 -18.87 -4.72
CA VAL A 3 -17.45 -18.29 -3.47
C VAL A 3 -16.88 -19.36 -2.55
N THR A 4 -17.45 -20.57 -2.58
CA THR A 4 -16.95 -21.73 -1.85
C THR A 4 -15.57 -22.16 -2.33
N GLU A 5 -15.33 -22.23 -3.64
CA GLU A 5 -14.02 -22.56 -4.21
C GLU A 5 -12.97 -21.50 -3.88
N LEU A 6 -13.37 -20.22 -3.84
CA LEU A 6 -12.49 -19.13 -3.41
C LEU A 6 -12.06 -19.31 -1.95
N ILE A 7 -13.02 -19.59 -1.06
CA ILE A 7 -12.76 -19.82 0.37
C ILE A 7 -11.82 -21.01 0.57
N GLU A 8 -12.03 -22.12 -0.15
CA GLU A 8 -11.15 -23.29 -0.09
C GLU A 8 -9.73 -22.96 -0.54
N LYS A 9 -9.56 -22.21 -1.63
CA LYS A 9 -8.24 -21.75 -2.10
C LYS A 9 -7.55 -20.85 -1.07
N ILE A 10 -8.27 -19.89 -0.49
CA ILE A 10 -7.72 -18.99 0.52
C ILE A 10 -7.28 -19.79 1.76
N ASN A 11 -8.14 -20.70 2.25
CA ASN A 11 -7.85 -21.54 3.41
C ASN A 11 -6.62 -22.43 3.16
N ARG A 12 -6.52 -23.03 1.98
CA ARG A 12 -5.33 -23.81 1.59
C ARG A 12 -4.07 -22.95 1.58
N CYS A 13 -4.11 -21.76 0.98
CA CYS A 13 -2.95 -20.87 0.97
C CYS A 13 -2.48 -20.51 2.38
N VAL A 14 -3.38 -20.21 3.32
CA VAL A 14 -2.96 -19.90 4.70
C VAL A 14 -2.49 -21.12 5.49
N GLU A 15 -2.96 -22.33 5.16
CA GLU A 15 -2.45 -23.58 5.73
C GLU A 15 -1.04 -23.92 5.21
N GLU A 16 -0.77 -23.60 3.95
CA GLU A 16 0.53 -23.77 3.30
C GLU A 16 1.48 -22.59 3.55
N PHE A 17 1.10 -21.65 4.42
CA PHE A 17 1.85 -20.42 4.73
C PHE A 17 2.10 -19.49 3.52
N ASP A 18 1.37 -19.68 2.40
CA ASP A 18 1.37 -18.80 1.23
C ASP A 18 0.45 -17.58 1.46
N TYR A 19 0.84 -16.74 2.43
CA TYR A 19 0.07 -15.55 2.80
C TYR A 19 0.00 -14.51 1.68
N VAL A 20 0.97 -14.50 0.77
CA VAL A 20 1.00 -13.58 -0.37
C VAL A 20 -0.17 -13.88 -1.31
N ARG A 21 -0.35 -15.15 -1.70
CA ARG A 21 -1.49 -15.53 -2.53
C ARG A 21 -2.82 -15.42 -1.78
N ALA A 22 -2.85 -15.81 -0.50
CA ALA A 22 -4.05 -15.66 0.32
C ALA A 22 -4.51 -14.19 0.37
N ARG A 23 -3.60 -13.26 0.67
CA ARG A 23 -3.88 -11.82 0.68
C ARG A 23 -4.42 -11.33 -0.65
N LYS A 24 -3.78 -11.72 -1.76
CA LYS A 24 -4.24 -11.33 -3.11
C LYS A 24 -5.67 -11.79 -3.39
N TYR A 25 -5.98 -13.06 -3.13
CA TYR A 25 -7.34 -13.58 -3.33
C TYR A 25 -8.37 -12.86 -2.46
N ILE A 26 -8.01 -12.54 -1.22
CA ILE A 26 -8.90 -11.81 -0.31
C ILE A 26 -9.12 -10.37 -0.80
N GLU A 27 -8.04 -9.65 -1.11
CA GLU A 27 -8.07 -8.24 -1.56
C GLU A 27 -8.92 -8.06 -2.81
N GLU A 28 -8.80 -8.96 -3.79
CA GLU A 28 -9.59 -8.94 -5.04
C GLU A 28 -11.08 -9.26 -4.84
N ASN A 29 -11.49 -9.82 -3.69
CA ASN A 29 -12.84 -10.34 -3.45
C ASN A 29 -13.43 -9.92 -2.09
N LEU A 30 -12.98 -8.79 -1.52
CA LEU A 30 -13.31 -8.34 -0.16
C LEU A 30 -14.81 -8.34 0.14
N GLU A 31 -15.62 -7.76 -0.75
CA GLU A 31 -17.07 -7.62 -0.58
C GLU A 31 -17.78 -8.98 -0.54
N VAL A 32 -17.42 -9.87 -1.46
CA VAL A 32 -18.03 -11.20 -1.58
C VAL A 32 -17.66 -12.07 -0.36
N LEU A 33 -16.46 -11.87 0.19
CA LEU A 33 -15.99 -12.58 1.37
C LEU A 33 -16.58 -12.04 2.67
N GLU A 34 -16.94 -10.76 2.76
CA GLU A 34 -17.55 -10.17 3.98
C GLU A 34 -18.78 -10.97 4.45
N ALA A 35 -19.67 -11.32 3.52
CA ALA A 35 -20.89 -12.09 3.80
C ALA A 35 -20.62 -13.54 4.26
N LYS A 36 -19.42 -14.07 4.01
CA LYS A 36 -19.05 -15.47 4.27
C LYS A 36 -17.74 -15.62 5.05
N LYS A 37 -17.29 -14.56 5.73
CA LYS A 37 -16.00 -14.53 6.44
C LYS A 37 -15.85 -15.58 7.54
N LEU A 38 -16.97 -16.07 8.10
CA LEU A 38 -16.96 -17.13 9.11
C LEU A 38 -16.37 -18.45 8.60
N TYR A 39 -16.45 -18.71 7.29
CA TYR A 39 -15.90 -19.91 6.66
C TYR A 39 -14.39 -19.82 6.34
N LEU A 40 -13.78 -18.64 6.52
CA LEU A 40 -12.34 -18.48 6.44
C LEU A 40 -11.68 -18.99 7.74
N LYS A 41 -10.49 -19.59 7.62
CA LYS A 41 -9.64 -19.96 8.76
C LYS A 41 -9.10 -18.71 9.49
N SER A 42 -8.59 -18.88 10.71
CA SER A 42 -8.15 -17.77 11.58
C SER A 42 -7.25 -16.77 10.85
N ASN A 43 -6.17 -17.24 10.24
CA ASN A 43 -5.19 -16.38 9.55
C ASN A 43 -5.83 -15.65 8.35
N ALA A 44 -6.71 -16.34 7.61
CA ALA A 44 -7.43 -15.73 6.49
C ALA A 44 -8.43 -14.67 6.98
N ARG A 45 -9.11 -14.89 8.11
CA ARG A 45 -9.99 -13.88 8.73
C ARG A 45 -9.23 -12.67 9.23
N GLU A 46 -8.04 -12.86 9.80
CA GLU A 46 -7.17 -11.74 10.22
C GLU A 46 -6.72 -10.91 9.02
N ILE A 47 -6.31 -11.55 7.93
CA ILE A 47 -5.97 -10.85 6.68
C ILE A 47 -7.18 -10.08 6.14
N HIS A 48 -8.35 -10.72 6.07
CA HIS A 48 -9.58 -10.09 5.60
C HIS A 48 -9.99 -8.90 6.48
N LYS A 49 -9.91 -9.03 7.80
CA LYS A 49 -10.16 -7.94 8.75
C LYS A 49 -9.21 -6.78 8.51
N PHE A 50 -7.90 -7.04 8.44
CA PHE A 50 -6.88 -6.01 8.20
C PHE A 50 -7.13 -5.24 6.91
N LEU A 51 -7.41 -5.95 5.81
CA LEU A 51 -7.69 -5.33 4.52
C LEU A 51 -9.01 -4.54 4.52
N SER A 52 -10.03 -5.04 5.22
CA SER A 52 -11.31 -4.33 5.37
C SER A 52 -11.17 -3.05 6.19
N GLU A 53 -10.34 -3.08 7.23
CA GLU A 53 -10.01 -1.90 8.05
C GLU A 53 -9.22 -0.87 7.24
N GLN A 54 -8.25 -1.32 6.43
CA GLN A 54 -7.52 -0.44 5.49
C GLN A 54 -8.45 0.19 4.45
N LEU A 55 -9.40 -0.57 3.91
CA LEU A 55 -10.36 -0.02 2.95
C LEU A 55 -11.26 1.04 3.60
N LYS A 56 -11.73 0.78 4.83
CA LYS A 56 -12.60 1.69 5.59
C LYS A 56 -11.90 2.96 6.06
N SER A 57 -10.59 2.91 6.33
CA SER A 57 -9.84 4.10 6.73
C SER A 57 -9.64 5.08 5.56
N GLY A 58 -9.87 4.65 4.32
CA GLY A 58 -9.56 5.43 3.12
C GLY A 58 -8.06 5.58 2.87
N VAL A 59 -7.23 4.96 3.72
CA VAL A 59 -5.77 5.04 3.65
C VAL A 59 -5.28 3.93 2.73
N ARG A 60 -4.97 4.30 1.48
CA ARG A 60 -4.43 3.37 0.50
C ARG A 60 -2.94 3.13 0.80
N PRO A 61 -2.55 1.91 1.19
CA PRO A 61 -1.17 1.60 1.52
C PRO A 61 -0.24 1.90 0.34
N ILE A 62 1.00 2.27 0.66
CA ILE A 62 2.03 2.58 -0.33
C ILE A 62 2.28 1.35 -1.22
N SER A 63 1.97 1.48 -2.50
CA SER A 63 2.18 0.43 -3.49
C SER A 63 3.65 0.32 -3.91
N ARG A 64 4.02 -0.74 -4.62
CA ARG A 64 5.38 -0.87 -5.20
C ARG A 64 5.69 0.25 -6.20
N SER A 65 4.72 0.69 -6.97
CA SER A 65 4.87 1.84 -7.88
C SER A 65 5.07 3.14 -7.09
N ASP A 66 4.36 3.33 -5.99
CA ASP A 66 4.54 4.49 -5.12
C ASP A 66 5.95 4.50 -4.50
N LEU A 67 6.44 3.34 -4.04
CA LEU A 67 7.82 3.20 -3.56
C LEU A 67 8.85 3.56 -4.63
N ALA A 68 8.64 3.19 -5.90
CA ALA A 68 9.56 3.56 -6.98
C ALA A 68 9.61 5.08 -7.19
N VAL A 69 8.46 5.76 -7.11
CA VAL A 69 8.37 7.22 -7.16
C VAL A 69 9.09 7.86 -5.98
N ILE A 70 8.85 7.37 -4.76
CA ILE A 70 9.51 7.86 -3.53
C ILE A 70 11.03 7.67 -3.61
N ASN A 71 11.49 6.51 -4.09
CA ASN A 71 12.92 6.23 -4.27
C ASN A 71 13.57 7.15 -5.31
N SER A 72 12.84 7.53 -6.36
CA SER A 72 13.33 8.51 -7.35
C SER A 72 13.51 9.89 -6.71
N ILE A 73 12.56 10.33 -5.87
CA ILE A 73 12.71 11.55 -5.08
C ILE A 73 13.93 11.46 -4.14
N ASN A 74 14.09 10.35 -3.41
CA ASN A 74 15.23 10.16 -2.50
C ASN A 74 16.57 10.25 -3.25
N ALA A 75 16.67 9.64 -4.44
CA ALA A 75 17.87 9.68 -5.27
C ALA A 75 18.15 11.10 -5.77
N TYR A 76 17.14 11.80 -6.29
CA TYR A 76 17.31 13.18 -6.75
C TYR A 76 17.63 14.14 -5.61
N ALA A 77 17.06 13.95 -4.42
CA ALA A 77 17.37 14.76 -3.24
C ALA A 77 18.83 14.59 -2.81
N TYR A 78 19.32 13.35 -2.77
CA TYR A 78 20.72 13.05 -2.46
C TYR A 78 21.69 13.68 -3.47
N GLN A 79 21.31 13.74 -4.75
CA GLN A 79 22.08 14.38 -5.82
C GLN A 79 21.83 15.88 -5.95
N PHE A 80 20.95 16.45 -5.11
CA PHE A 80 20.49 17.84 -5.18
C PHE A 80 19.89 18.23 -6.56
N ASP A 81 19.31 17.27 -7.28
CA ASP A 81 18.61 17.51 -8.55
C ASP A 81 17.18 18.02 -8.32
N LEU A 82 17.07 19.33 -8.10
CA LEU A 82 15.79 19.99 -7.90
C LEU A 82 14.87 19.93 -9.14
N ARG A 83 15.43 19.74 -10.35
CA ARG A 83 14.64 19.64 -11.58
C ARG A 83 13.98 18.27 -11.66
N GLY A 84 14.74 17.21 -11.40
CA GLY A 84 14.24 15.84 -11.28
C GLY A 84 13.11 15.73 -10.27
N ILE A 85 13.30 16.32 -9.08
CA ILE A 85 12.25 16.39 -8.04
C ILE A 85 10.97 17.04 -8.57
N LYS A 86 11.07 18.22 -9.20
CA LYS A 86 9.90 18.94 -9.74
C LYS A 86 9.14 18.14 -10.79
N VAL A 87 9.86 17.42 -11.66
CA VAL A 87 9.24 16.57 -12.68
C VAL A 87 8.43 15.46 -12.03
N VAL A 88 9.00 14.75 -11.06
CA VAL A 88 8.30 13.67 -10.35
C VAL A 88 7.09 14.20 -9.59
N LEU A 89 7.24 15.33 -8.89
CA LEU A 89 6.13 15.94 -8.14
C LEU A 89 4.98 16.38 -9.04
N ARG A 90 5.24 16.89 -10.23
CA ARG A 90 4.19 17.33 -11.16
C ARG A 90 3.19 16.20 -11.44
N ASP A 91 3.69 14.99 -11.60
CA ASP A 91 2.88 13.84 -12.03
C ASP A 91 2.38 13.01 -10.81
N HIS A 92 3.00 13.18 -9.63
CA HIS A 92 2.74 12.37 -8.43
C HIS A 92 2.52 13.15 -7.12
N ALA A 93 2.19 14.45 -7.17
CA ALA A 93 2.05 15.30 -5.98
C ALA A 93 1.13 14.70 -4.89
N GLN A 94 0.02 14.06 -5.28
CA GLN A 94 -0.93 13.46 -4.35
C GLN A 94 -0.34 12.36 -3.46
N LEU A 95 0.72 11.68 -3.94
CA LEU A 95 1.39 10.66 -3.14
C LEU A 95 2.02 11.26 -1.88
N PHE A 96 2.63 12.43 -2.00
CA PHE A 96 3.35 13.10 -0.91
C PHE A 96 2.45 13.84 0.07
N LEU A 97 1.15 13.94 -0.21
CA LEU A 97 0.15 14.39 0.77
C LEU A 97 -0.16 13.34 1.84
N LYS A 98 0.23 12.07 1.62
CA LYS A 98 0.00 10.98 2.57
C LYS A 98 1.15 10.91 3.58
N GLU A 99 0.83 10.92 4.87
CA GLU A 99 1.83 10.78 5.94
C GLU A 99 2.64 9.48 5.80
N GLU A 100 2.00 8.41 5.33
CA GLU A 100 2.65 7.12 5.08
C GLU A 100 3.77 7.23 4.04
N ALA A 101 3.61 8.06 3.00
CA ALA A 101 4.63 8.25 1.98
C ALA A 101 5.84 9.01 2.54
N VAL A 102 5.59 9.96 3.46
CA VAL A 102 6.64 10.76 4.11
C VAL A 102 7.56 9.89 4.96
N ALA A 103 7.05 8.80 5.55
CA ALA A 103 7.86 7.86 6.32
C ALA A 103 8.97 7.19 5.49
N TYR A 104 8.80 7.06 4.18
CA TYR A 104 9.77 6.44 3.27
C TYR A 104 10.77 7.44 2.63
N LEU A 105 10.64 8.74 2.93
CA LEU A 105 11.58 9.75 2.48
C LEU A 105 12.85 9.77 3.34
N ASN A 106 14.00 9.97 2.70
CA ASN A 106 15.26 10.25 3.40
C ASN A 106 15.28 11.69 3.94
N SER A 107 16.29 12.01 4.77
CA SER A 107 16.41 13.34 5.40
C SER A 107 16.47 14.48 4.39
N ASP A 108 17.26 14.32 3.33
CA ASP A 108 17.46 15.36 2.32
C ASP A 108 16.16 15.65 1.57
N ALA A 109 15.43 14.60 1.18
CA ALA A 109 14.14 14.72 0.53
C ALA A 109 13.11 15.37 1.44
N LYS A 110 13.07 15.02 2.73
CA LYS A 110 12.19 15.69 3.71
C LYS A 110 12.50 17.17 3.78
N THR A 111 13.75 17.55 3.98
CA THR A 111 14.17 18.96 4.05
C THR A 111 13.79 19.74 2.78
N ILE A 112 14.06 19.18 1.60
CA ILE A 112 13.75 19.83 0.32
C ILE A 112 12.23 19.97 0.13
N LEU A 113 11.46 18.90 0.33
CA LEU A 113 10.01 18.91 0.12
C LEU A 113 9.28 19.79 1.14
N SER A 114 9.73 19.84 2.40
CA SER A 114 9.23 20.79 3.40
C SER A 114 9.53 22.24 2.98
N GLY A 115 10.75 22.51 2.50
CA GLY A 115 11.12 23.82 1.96
C GLY A 115 10.28 24.24 0.74
N MET A 116 9.83 23.27 -0.06
CA MET A 116 8.91 23.47 -1.18
C MET A 116 7.43 23.52 -0.77
N LYS A 117 7.11 23.38 0.53
CA LYS A 117 5.74 23.29 1.07
C LYS A 117 4.89 22.17 0.44
N VAL A 118 5.54 21.10 0.01
CA VAL A 118 4.87 19.90 -0.53
C VAL A 118 4.41 19.00 0.62
N ILE A 119 5.23 18.89 1.65
CA ILE A 119 4.94 18.16 2.88
C ILE A 119 5.02 19.10 4.08
N ASN A 120 4.33 18.75 5.17
CA ASN A 120 4.49 19.42 6.45
C ASN A 120 5.86 19.03 7.04
N GLY A 121 6.59 20.02 7.56
CA GLY A 121 7.91 19.85 8.18
C GLY A 121 7.82 19.54 9.67
#